data_AF-A0A0Q2R7G0-F1
#
_entry.id   AF-A0A0Q2R7G0-F1
#
_cell.length_a   1.000
_cell.length_b   1.000
_cell.length_c   1.000
_cell.angle_alpha   90.00
_cell.angle_beta   90.00
_cell.angle_gamma   90.00
#
_symmetry.space_group_name_H-M   'P 1'
#
loop_
_entity.id
_entity.type
_entity.pdbx_description
1 polymer ?
#
loop_
_entity_poly.entity_id
_entity_poly.type
_entity_poly.pdbx_seq_one_letter_code
_entity_poly.pdbx_strand_id
1 'polypeptide(L)' 'MQESRALKQLLAAHADLQRLTAEIIAARQRRRDAAAALIALGRGQTWIAAQLGVSPQAVDSFLKYKDRRNPSGPAGSD' A
#
# COMPACT_ATOMS: atom_id res chain seq x y z
N MET A 1 12.19 -20.62 -32.79
CA MET A 1 10.88 -19.92 -32.85
C MET A 1 10.13 -19.91 -31.52
N GLN A 2 10.09 -21.03 -30.77
CA GLN A 2 9.43 -21.10 -29.44
C GLN A 2 10.06 -20.13 -28.42
N GLU A 3 11.40 -20.07 -28.39
CA GLU A 3 12.14 -19.19 -27.48
C GLU A 3 11.83 -17.70 -27.67
N SER A 4 11.80 -17.21 -28.92
CA SER A 4 11.45 -15.81 -29.20
C SER A 4 10.02 -15.46 -28.75
N ARG A 5 9.07 -16.40 -28.88
CA ARG A 5 7.71 -16.21 -28.36
C ARG A 5 7.68 -16.19 -26.83
N ALA A 6 8.38 -17.12 -26.18
CA ALA A 6 8.48 -17.18 -24.72
C ALA A 6 9.15 -15.91 -24.16
N LEU A 7 10.22 -15.43 -24.79
CA LEU A 7 10.90 -14.19 -24.40
C LEU A 7 9.98 -12.97 -24.51
N LYS A 8 9.21 -12.85 -25.61
CA LYS A 8 8.22 -11.77 -25.76
C LYS A 8 7.15 -11.81 -24.67
N GLN A 9 6.65 -12.99 -24.33
CA GLN A 9 5.66 -13.16 -23.26
C GLN A 9 6.24 -12.78 -21.89
N LEU A 10 7.47 -13.20 -21.61
CA LEU A 10 8.18 -12.84 -20.37
C LEU A 10 8.35 -11.32 -20.25
N LEU A 11 8.81 -10.66 -21.31
CA LEU A 11 9.01 -9.21 -21.31
C LEU A 11 7.69 -8.45 -21.12
N ALA A 12 6.62 -8.89 -21.79
CA ALA A 12 5.29 -8.30 -21.64
C ALA A 12 4.75 -8.46 -20.20
N ALA A 13 4.81 -9.68 -19.66
CA ALA A 13 4.38 -9.96 -18.29
C ALA A 13 5.19 -9.16 -17.25
N HIS A 14 6.49 -8.97 -17.48
CA HIS A 14 7.31 -8.15 -16.60
C HIS A 14 6.91 -6.67 -16.65
N ALA A 15 6.66 -6.12 -17.84
CA ALA A 15 6.19 -4.75 -17.98
C ALA A 15 4.83 -4.54 -17.29
N ASP A 16 3.90 -5.49 -17.42
CA ASP A 16 2.63 -5.46 -16.71
C ASP A 16 2.80 -5.53 -15.20
N LEU A 17 3.71 -6.39 -14.69
CA LEU A 17 4.01 -6.45 -13.27
C LEU A 17 4.51 -5.08 -12.75
N GLN A 18 5.39 -4.40 -13.49
CA GLN A 18 5.89 -3.07 -13.10
C GLN A 18 4.74 -2.06 -13.04
N ARG A 19 3.90 -2.03 -14.07
CA ARG A 19 2.74 -1.12 -14.16
C ARG A 19 1.74 -1.37 -13.03
N LEU A 20 1.30 -2.62 -12.85
CA LEU A 20 0.36 -3.00 -11.80
C LEU A 20 0.95 -2.75 -10.41
N THR A 21 2.25 -2.93 -10.22
CA THR A 21 2.93 -2.58 -8.96
C THR A 21 2.86 -1.08 -8.69
N ALA A 22 3.10 -0.23 -9.69
CA ALA A 22 2.95 1.22 -9.52
C ALA A 22 1.50 1.60 -9.18
N GLU A 23 0.53 1.01 -9.88
CA GLU A 23 -0.90 1.22 -9.61
C GLU A 23 -1.30 0.77 -8.19
N ILE A 24 -0.79 -0.39 -7.71
CA ILE A 24 -1.08 -0.90 -6.37
C ILE A 24 -0.48 0.00 -5.29
N ILE A 25 0.72 0.55 -5.52
CA ILE A 25 1.37 1.49 -4.61
C ILE A 25 0.52 2.77 -4.50
N ALA A 26 0.11 3.32 -5.63
CA ALA A 26 -0.74 4.51 -5.67
C ALA A 26 -2.10 4.26 -5.00
N ALA A 27 -2.74 3.12 -5.27
CA ALA A 27 -4.01 2.74 -4.65
C ALA A 27 -3.87 2.59 -3.12
N ARG A 28 -2.77 1.98 -2.65
CA ARG A 28 -2.48 1.87 -1.20
C ARG A 28 -2.29 3.24 -0.56
N GLN A 29 -1.66 4.18 -1.24
CA GLN A 29 -1.50 5.56 -0.76
C GLN A 29 -2.87 6.25 -0.63
N ARG A 30 -3.68 6.25 -1.70
CA ARG A 30 -5.04 6.81 -1.66
C ARG A 30 -5.89 6.20 -0.56
N ARG A 31 -5.79 4.88 -0.33
CA ARG A 31 -6.49 4.20 0.77
C ARG A 31 -6.06 4.72 2.14
N ARG A 32 -4.76 4.94 2.36
CA ARG A 32 -4.26 5.51 3.62
C ARG A 32 -4.76 6.93 3.83
N ASP A 33 -4.69 7.77 2.80
CA ASP A 33 -5.08 9.17 2.90
C ASP A 33 -6.58 9.30 3.21
N ALA A 34 -7.43 8.48 2.57
CA ALA A 34 -8.85 8.42 2.87
C ALA A 34 -9.14 7.96 4.31
N ALA A 35 -8.45 6.92 4.79
CA ALA A 35 -8.60 6.45 6.16
C ALA A 35 -8.14 7.50 7.18
N ALA A 36 -7.03 8.21 6.92
CA ALA A 36 -6.56 9.29 7.76
C ALA A 36 -7.55 10.47 7.81
N ALA A 37 -8.14 10.83 6.67
CA ALA A 37 -9.19 11.85 6.62
C ALA A 37 -10.42 11.46 7.45
N LEU A 38 -10.85 10.19 7.39
CA LEU A 38 -11.96 9.70 8.21
C LEU A 38 -11.66 9.76 9.71
N ILE A 39 -10.42 9.45 10.11
CA ILE A 39 -9.96 9.59 11.50
C ILE A 39 -9.98 11.06 11.93
N ALA A 40 -9.51 11.97 11.08
CA ALA A 40 -9.57 13.42 11.35
C ALA A 40 -11.01 13.93 11.52
N LEU A 41 -11.98 13.28 10.86
CA LEU A 41 -13.42 13.52 11.01
C LEU A 41 -14.05 12.81 12.22
N GLY A 42 -13.24 12.20 13.09
CA GLY A 42 -13.70 11.54 14.32
C GLY A 42 -14.17 10.09 14.14
N ARG A 43 -13.94 9.46 12.99
CA ARG A 43 -14.28 8.05 12.79
C ARG A 43 -13.17 7.14 13.33
N GLY A 44 -13.54 6.24 14.25
CA GLY A 44 -12.62 5.25 14.81
C GLY A 44 -12.22 4.14 13.83
N GLN A 45 -11.08 3.49 14.08
CA GLN A 45 -10.57 2.41 13.24
C GLN A 45 -11.52 1.21 13.12
N THR A 46 -12.25 0.86 14.18
CA THR A 46 -13.25 -0.22 14.17
C THR A 46 -14.39 0.06 13.18
N TRP A 47 -14.85 1.31 13.11
CA TRP A 47 -15.89 1.71 12.17
C TRP A 47 -15.38 1.62 10.72
N ILE A 48 -14.15 2.09 10.47
CA ILE A 48 -13.50 2.00 9.14
C ILE A 48 -13.32 0.53 8.73
N ALA A 49 -12.90 -0.33 9.66
CA ALA A 49 -12.70 -1.76 9.43
C ALA A 49 -14.00 -2.44 8.97
N ALA A 50 -15.12 -2.12 9.62
CA ALA A 50 -16.44 -2.61 9.24
C ALA A 50 -16.83 -2.19 7.82
N GLN A 51 -16.56 -0.94 7.41
CA GLN A 51 -16.84 -0.47 6.04
C GLN A 51 -16.00 -1.17 4.98
N LEU A 52 -14.76 -1.53 5.31
CA LEU A 52 -13.81 -2.16 4.39
C LEU A 52 -13.90 -3.69 4.38
N GLY A 53 -14.68 -4.31 5.28
CA GLY A 53 -14.75 -5.76 5.43
C GLY A 53 -13.44 -6.38 5.90
N VAL A 54 -12.66 -5.68 6.72
CA VAL A 54 -11.36 -6.13 7.24
C VAL A 54 -11.33 -6.07 8.77
N SER A 55 -10.30 -6.65 9.39
CA SER A 55 -10.10 -6.51 10.84
C SER A 55 -9.59 -5.11 11.21
N PRO A 56 -9.87 -4.62 12.43
CA PRO A 56 -9.29 -3.36 12.92
C PRO A 56 -7.75 -3.36 12.89
N GLN A 57 -7.13 -4.52 13.13
CA GLN A 57 -5.67 -4.69 13.02
C GLN A 57 -5.15 -4.46 11.59
N ALA A 58 -5.92 -4.83 10.56
CA ALA A 58 -5.56 -4.56 9.18
C ALA A 58 -5.57 -3.04 8.88
N VAL A 59 -6.53 -2.31 9.47
CA VAL A 59 -6.60 -0.84 9.40
C VAL A 59 -5.37 -0.21 10.04
N ASP A 60 -5.08 -0.60 11.27
CA ASP A 60 -3.89 -0.15 12.00
C ASP A 60 -2.59 -0.42 11.21
N SER A 61 -2.47 -1.63 10.64
CA SER A 61 -1.28 -2.05 9.89
C SER A 61 -1.02 -1.20 8.65
N PHE A 62 -2.06 -0.82 7.89
CA PHE A 62 -1.83 0.03 6.71
C PHE A 62 -1.67 1.51 7.05
N LEU A 63 -2.21 1.99 8.18
CA LEU A 63 -1.95 3.36 8.64
C LEU A 63 -0.48 3.52 9.06
N LYS A 64 0.04 2.57 9.84
CA LYS A 64 1.44 2.55 10.31
C LYS A 64 2.49 2.21 9.24
N TYR A 65 2.06 1.79 8.05
CA TYR A 65 2.99 1.44 6.96
C TYR A 65 3.82 2.64 6.48
N LYS A 66 3.33 3.88 6.67
CA LYS A 66 4.09 5.10 6.34
C LYS A 66 5.26 5.31 7.31
N ASP A 67 5.08 4.97 8.58
CA ASP A 67 6.05 5.23 9.65
C ASP A 67 7.33 4.40 9.49
N ARG A 68 7.25 3.22 8.87
CA ARG A 68 8.42 2.34 8.66
C ARG A 68 9.29 2.70 7.45
N ARG A 69 8.81 3.59 6.58
CA ARG A 69 9.58 4.06 5.40
C ARG A 69 10.14 5.47 5.54
N ASN A 70 9.91 6.13 6.68
CA ASN A 70 10.49 7.43 6.97
C ASN A 70 11.30 7.35 8.30
N PRO A 71 12.52 6.80 8.28
CA PRO A 71 13.44 6.90 9.42
C PRO A 71 14.06 8.31 9.42
N SER A 72 13.24 9.32 9.72
CA SER A 72 13.71 10.66 10.09
C SER A 72 13.20 10.98 11.49
N GLY A 73 13.70 10.21 12.46
CA GLY A 73 13.86 10.63 13.85
C GLY A 73 15.37 10.76 14.10
N PRO A 74 15.83 11.81 14.81
CA PRO A 74 17.27 12.05 14.98
C PRO A 74 17.89 10.89 15.76
N ALA A 75 19.03 10.43 15.28
CA ALA A 75 19.95 9.64 16.07
C ALA A 75 20.45 10.47 17.26
N GLY A 76 20.40 9.89 18.45
CA GLY A 76 20.95 10.42 19.71
C GLY A 76 20.05 10.04 20.88
N SER A 77 20.52 9.57 22.03
CA SER A 77 21.87 9.34 22.54
C SER A 77 21.73 8.46 23.80
N ASP A 78 22.49 7.37 23.88
CA ASP A 78 23.33 6.93 25.02
C ASP A 78 23.97 5.56 24.69
#